data_AF-A0A2N3K264-F1
#
_entry.id   AF-A0A2N3K264-F1
#
_cell.length_a   1.000
_cell.length_b   1.000
_cell.length_c   1.000
_cell.angle_alpha   90.00
_cell.angle_beta   90.00
_cell.angle_gamma   90.00
#
_symmetry.space_group_name_H-M   'P 1'
#
loop_
_entity.id
_entity.type
_entity.pdbx_description
1 polymer ?
#
loop_
_entity_poly.entity_id
_entity_poly.type
_entity_poly.pdbx_seq_one_letter_code
_entity_poly.pdbx_strand_id
1 'polypeptide(L)'
;MSRTIAPWGTSRMRPYVATVPVPQATPTIDPETQIALIVGEDGRTVELGGHGTSTSGLTPTTTTPGDGAGPGGATDADNTESYDQDQSDG
;
A
#
# COMPACT_ATOMS: atom_id res chain seq x y z
N MET A 1 -26.49 -35.04 31.20
CA MET A 1 -25.36 -34.74 30.30
C MET A 1 -25.79 -33.65 29.34
N SER A 2 -25.14 -32.49 29.36
CA SER A 2 -25.47 -31.37 28.46
C SER A 2 -24.90 -31.63 27.07
N ARG A 3 -25.76 -31.60 26.05
CA ARG A 3 -25.33 -31.70 24.65
C ARG A 3 -24.92 -30.31 24.17
N THR A 4 -23.65 -30.12 23.89
CA THR A 4 -23.18 -28.93 23.19
C THR A 4 -23.73 -28.95 21.77
N ILE A 5 -24.62 -28.01 21.47
CA ILE A 5 -25.12 -27.78 20.12
C ILE A 5 -24.13 -26.90 19.37
N ALA A 6 -23.84 -27.27 18.12
CA ALA A 6 -22.96 -26.48 17.28
C ALA A 6 -23.53 -25.06 17.12
N PRO A 7 -22.68 -24.02 17.06
CA PRO A 7 -23.12 -22.65 16.80
C PRO A 7 -23.96 -22.57 15.53
N TRP A 8 -25.01 -21.75 15.55
CA TRP A 8 -25.96 -21.61 14.44
C TRP A 8 -25.30 -21.23 13.11
N GLY A 9 -24.13 -20.58 13.14
CA GLY A 9 -23.39 -20.18 11.95
C GLY A 9 -22.77 -21.36 11.18
N THR A 10 -22.36 -22.42 11.87
CA THR A 10 -21.67 -23.56 11.24
C THR A 10 -22.57 -24.31 10.26
N SER A 11 -23.88 -24.38 10.51
CA SER A 11 -24.84 -25.04 9.61
C SER A 11 -25.10 -24.27 8.31
N ARG A 12 -24.69 -22.99 8.24
CA ARG A 12 -24.84 -22.13 7.08
C ARG A 12 -23.57 -21.99 6.24
N MET A 13 -22.44 -22.47 6.74
CA MET A 13 -21.21 -22.52 5.97
C MET A 13 -21.35 -23.51 4.81
N ARG A 14 -20.84 -23.12 3.64
CA ARG A 14 -20.66 -24.02 2.51
C ARG A 14 -19.18 -24.05 2.16
N PRO A 15 -18.69 -25.14 1.55
CA PRO A 15 -17.35 -25.14 0.98
C PRO A 15 -17.19 -23.93 0.05
N TYR A 16 -16.01 -23.32 0.09
CA TYR A 16 -15.64 -22.35 -0.92
C TYR A 16 -15.69 -22.99 -2.30
N VAL A 17 -15.98 -22.18 -3.32
CA VAL A 17 -15.92 -22.62 -4.72
C VAL A 17 -14.51 -23.17 -4.98
N ALA A 18 -14.42 -24.29 -5.68
CA ALA A 18 -13.13 -24.84 -6.08
C ALA A 18 -12.39 -23.81 -6.94
N THR A 19 -11.14 -23.53 -6.57
CA THR A 19 -10.26 -22.65 -7.33
C THR A 19 -9.25 -23.47 -8.11
N VAL A 20 -8.82 -22.94 -9.26
CA VAL A 20 -7.68 -23.48 -10.00
C VAL A 20 -6.39 -22.83 -9.50
N PRO A 21 -5.27 -23.57 -9.39
CA PRO A 21 -3.98 -22.95 -9.14
C PRO A 21 -3.64 -21.99 -10.27
N VAL A 22 -3.26 -20.77 -9.93
CA VAL A 22 -2.68 -19.81 -10.87
C VAL A 22 -1.15 -19.95 -10.79
N PRO A 23 -0.44 -20.16 -11.90
CA PRO A 23 1.02 -20.22 -11.90
C PRO A 23 1.62 -18.95 -11.29
N GLN A 24 2.60 -19.12 -10.40
CA GLN A 24 3.36 -17.99 -9.87
C GLN A 24 4.33 -17.50 -10.95
N ALA A 25 4.21 -16.24 -11.35
CA ALA A 25 5.19 -15.57 -12.18
C ALA A 25 6.28 -14.91 -11.31
N THR A 26 7.54 -15.09 -11.67
CA THR A 26 8.66 -14.38 -11.05
C THR A 26 9.09 -13.24 -11.97
N PRO A 27 8.87 -11.97 -11.57
CA PRO A 27 9.33 -10.84 -12.37
C PRO A 27 10.87 -10.80 -12.40
N THR A 28 11.42 -10.39 -13.53
CA THR A 28 12.86 -10.15 -13.71
C THR A 28 13.07 -8.68 -14.09
N ILE A 29 14.18 -8.08 -13.66
CA ILE A 29 14.56 -6.72 -14.07
C ILE A 29 15.28 -6.80 -15.42
N ASP A 30 14.78 -6.07 -16.41
CA ASP A 30 15.49 -5.84 -17.65
C ASP A 30 16.74 -4.97 -17.37
N PRO A 31 17.96 -5.44 -17.67
CA PRO A 31 19.18 -4.70 -17.38
C PRO A 31 19.32 -3.40 -18.18
N GLU A 32 18.74 -3.30 -19.39
CA GLU A 32 18.87 -2.12 -20.23
C GLU A 32 17.90 -1.02 -19.80
N THR A 33 16.65 -1.38 -19.54
CA THR A 33 15.58 -0.42 -19.22
C THR A 33 15.36 -0.22 -17.73
N GLN A 34 15.87 -1.11 -16.88
CA GLN A 34 15.63 -1.14 -15.43
C GLN A 34 14.14 -1.29 -15.06
N ILE A 35 13.34 -1.89 -15.96
CA ILE A 35 11.91 -2.12 -15.74
C ILE A 35 11.68 -3.58 -15.36
N ALA A 36 10.74 -3.82 -14.44
CA ALA A 36 10.31 -5.17 -14.07
C ALA A 36 9.40 -5.76 -15.15
N LEU A 37 9.73 -6.97 -15.61
CA LEU A 37 9.00 -7.70 -16.64
C LEU A 37 8.58 -9.08 -16.12
N ILE A 38 7.37 -9.51 -16.48
CA ILE A 38 6.97 -10.92 -16.40
C ILE A 38 7.08 -11.51 -17.80
N VAL A 39 7.77 -12.64 -17.94
CA VAL A 39 7.85 -13.40 -19.19
C VAL A 39 6.84 -14.54 -19.14
N GLY A 40 5.86 -14.51 -20.03
CA GLY A 40 4.89 -15.60 -20.21
C GLY A 40 5.52 -16.85 -20.82
N GLU A 41 4.82 -17.99 -20.74
CA GLU A 41 5.29 -19.26 -21.33
C GLU A 41 5.50 -19.20 -22.85
N ASP A 42 4.84 -18.26 -23.52
CA ASP A 42 4.95 -17.95 -24.94
C ASP A 42 6.07 -16.95 -25.27
N GLY A 43 6.85 -16.54 -24.27
CA GLY A 43 7.91 -15.54 -24.40
C GLY A 43 7.40 -14.10 -24.48
N ARG A 44 6.10 -13.84 -24.31
CA ARG A 44 5.57 -12.48 -24.29
C ARG A 44 5.89 -11.81 -22.96
N THR A 45 6.34 -10.57 -23.02
CA THR A 45 6.61 -9.76 -21.83
C THR A 45 5.39 -8.94 -21.44
N VAL A 46 5.11 -8.88 -20.15
CA VAL A 46 4.18 -7.91 -19.56
C VAL A 46 5.02 -6.98 -18.69
N GLU A 47 4.95 -5.69 -19.00
CA GLU A 47 5.62 -4.64 -18.23
C GLU A 47 4.90 -4.43 -16.90
N LEU A 48 5.66 -4.34 -15.82
CA LEU A 48 5.19 -3.96 -14.48
C LEU A 48 5.71 -2.56 -14.08
N GLY A 49 6.03 -1.74 -15.08
CA GLY A 49 6.40 -0.33 -14.96
C GLY A 49 5.15 0.54 -14.91
N GLY A 50 5.09 1.42 -13.92
CA GLY A 50 3.88 2.18 -13.59
C GLY A 50 3.53 2.22 -12.10
N HIS A 51 4.41 1.73 -11.23
CA HIS A 51 4.32 2.09 -9.82
C HIS A 51 4.90 3.49 -9.66
N GLY A 52 4.05 4.47 -9.37
CA GLY A 52 4.50 5.84 -9.10
C GLY A 52 5.56 5.83 -7.99
N THR A 53 6.75 6.34 -8.30
CA THR A 53 7.75 6.62 -7.27
C THR A 53 7.31 7.90 -6.57
N SER A 54 6.45 7.78 -5.56
CA SER A 54 6.03 8.92 -4.75
C SER A 54 7.28 9.69 -4.31
N THR A 55 7.36 10.97 -4.68
CA THR A 55 8.38 11.84 -4.08
C THR A 55 7.87 12.23 -2.69
N SER A 56 8.58 11.81 -1.64
CA SER A 56 8.26 12.24 -0.27
C SER A 56 8.64 13.70 -0.11
N GLY A 57 7.65 14.55 0.13
CA GLY A 57 7.83 15.92 0.60
C GLY A 57 7.44 16.02 2.07
N LEU A 58 8.10 16.90 2.81
CA LEU A 58 7.70 17.22 4.18
C LEU A 58 6.95 18.56 4.17
N THR A 59 5.80 18.60 4.83
CA THR A 59 5.12 19.86 5.14
C THR A 59 5.38 20.22 6.60
N PRO A 60 6.41 21.04 6.90
CA PRO A 60 6.69 21.47 8.26
C PRO A 60 5.65 22.48 8.73
N THR A 61 5.09 22.26 9.92
CA THR A 61 4.21 23.22 10.60
C THR A 61 4.78 23.59 11.95
N THR A 62 4.77 24.88 12.28
CA THR A 62 5.27 25.41 13.57
C THR A 62 4.23 26.31 14.19
N THR A 63 3.88 26.09 15.46
CA THR A 63 3.09 27.05 16.24
C THR A 63 3.98 27.85 17.17
N THR A 64 3.77 29.17 17.20
CA THR A 64 4.46 30.09 18.11
C THR A 64 3.45 30.59 19.15
N PRO A 65 3.86 30.76 20.43
CA PRO A 65 3.00 31.36 21.44
C PRO A 65 2.46 32.72 21.00
N GLY A 66 1.18 32.99 21.29
CA GLY A 66 0.58 34.31 21.14
C GLY A 66 1.24 35.35 22.05
N ASP A 67 0.90 36.62 21.83
CA ASP A 67 1.45 37.87 22.41
C ASP A 67 1.43 38.03 23.95
N GLY A 68 1.24 36.94 24.69
CA GLY A 68 1.87 36.79 26.00
C GLY A 68 1.20 37.49 27.18
N ALA A 69 -0.12 37.56 27.24
CA ALA A 69 -0.84 37.97 28.47
C ALA A 69 -0.98 36.85 29.54
N GLY A 70 -0.14 35.81 29.51
CA GLY A 70 -0.22 34.61 30.38
C GLY A 70 0.90 33.61 30.11
N PRO A 71 1.08 32.55 30.94
CA PRO A 71 2.31 31.76 30.98
C PRO A 71 2.66 31.20 29.61
N GLY A 72 3.90 31.48 29.17
CA GLY A 72 4.40 31.27 27.81
C GLY A 72 4.04 29.89 27.26
N GLY A 73 3.39 29.89 26.11
CA GLY A 73 2.91 28.68 25.45
C GLY A 73 4.04 27.77 24.99
N ALA A 74 3.74 26.49 24.84
CA ALA A 74 4.64 25.54 24.17
C ALA A 74 4.77 25.94 22.69
N THR A 75 6.00 25.95 22.18
CA THR A 75 6.25 25.86 20.73
C THR A 75 6.18 24.39 20.33
N ASP A 76 5.30 24.05 19.40
CA ASP A 76 5.33 22.75 18.73
C ASP A 76 5.87 22.89 17.30
N ALA A 77 6.52 21.83 16.85
CA ALA A 77 6.94 21.65 15.48
C ALA A 77 6.58 20.22 15.09
N ASP A 78 5.84 20.06 14.00
CA ASP A 78 5.46 18.77 13.45
C ASP A 78 5.75 18.75 11.95
N ASN A 79 6.00 17.54 11.42
CA ASN A 79 6.18 17.30 9.99
C ASN A 79 5.13 16.28 9.55
N THR A 80 4.26 16.68 8.63
CA THR A 80 3.36 15.74 7.95
C THR A 80 3.98 15.32 6.62
N GLU A 81 4.08 14.02 6.40
CA GLU A 81 4.48 13.45 5.11
C GLU A 81 3.45 13.85 4.04
N SER A 82 3.95 14.38 2.92
CA SER A 82 3.17 14.69 1.73
C SER A 82 3.73 13.88 0.57
N TYR A 83 2.85 13.32 -0.25
CA TYR A 83 3.24 12.55 -1.42
C TYR A 83 2.70 13.22 -2.67
N ASP A 84 3.59 13.73 -3.53
CA ASP A 84 3.22 14.13 -4.88
C ASP A 84 3.28 12.90 -5.78
N GLN A 85 2.14 12.57 -6.40
CA GLN A 85 2.04 11.47 -7.37
C GLN A 85 2.33 12.07 -8.74
N ASP A 86 3.61 12.29 -9.06
CA ASP A 86 3.99 12.68 -10.43
C ASP A 86 3.87 11.45 -11.34
N GLN A 87 2.72 11.32 -11.99
CA GLN A 87 2.55 10.45 -13.16
C GLN A 87 3.07 11.25 -14.36
N SER A 88 4.36 11.11 -14.66
CA SER A 88 4.87 11.56 -15.96
C SER A 88 4.43 10.56 -17.02
N ASP A 89 3.28 10.80 -17.62
CA ASP A 89 2.88 10.16 -18.87
C ASP A 89 3.84 10.65 -19.98
N GLY A 90 4.88 9.84 -20.24
CA GLY A 90 5.83 10.03 -21.34
C GLY A 90 5.29 9.54 -22.68
#